data_AF-A0A7Y5DKG5-F1
#
_entry.id   AF-A0A7Y5DKG5-F1
#
_cell.length_a   1.000
_cell.length_b   1.000
_cell.length_c   1.000
_cell.angle_alpha   90.00
_cell.angle_beta   90.00
_cell.angle_gamma   90.00
#
_symmetry.space_group_name_H-M   'P 1'
#
loop_
_entity.id
_entity.type
_entity.pdbx_description
1 polymer ?
#
loop_
_entity_poly.entity_id
_entity_poly.type
_entity_poly.pdbx_seq_one_letter_code
_entity_poly.pdbx_strand_id
1 'polypeptide(L)'
;MLKFTLDTNCVIDLEEDRAYAQDIRRLVRANEQGLISLAIPAIVASENQKNGKLLENFKQFQDRLALLGLSSVEILRPILYFDMAYWDWCLWAGDEMIGLEKSIHQVIFPEREFLYKDYCVANGIASSIPLDTKWRNAKCDVLMLWSHIWHQRDVFVSRDDKAYHSNTKKSALVALGAGRIEYPSTAIALVPTSS
;
A
#
# COMPACT_ATOMS: atom_id res chain seq x y z
N MET A 1 6.09 -5.16 -20.03
CA MET A 1 5.89 -3.82 -19.44
C MET A 1 5.99 -3.97 -17.93
N LEU A 2 6.82 -3.17 -17.26
CA LEU A 2 6.99 -3.25 -15.80
C LEU A 2 5.77 -2.67 -15.07
N LYS A 3 5.39 -3.33 -13.97
CA LYS A 3 4.22 -3.02 -13.14
C LYS A 3 4.64 -2.47 -11.79
N PHE A 4 4.31 -1.22 -11.52
CA PHE A 4 4.67 -0.50 -10.30
C PHE A 4 3.46 -0.38 -9.36
N THR A 5 3.69 -0.43 -8.06
CA THR A 5 2.68 -0.17 -7.05
C THR A 5 3.13 0.96 -6.15
N LEU A 6 2.34 2.02 -6.05
CA LEU A 6 2.60 3.13 -5.13
C LEU A 6 2.09 2.79 -3.73
N ASP A 7 2.89 3.12 -2.71
CA ASP A 7 2.45 3.07 -1.32
C ASP A 7 1.65 4.32 -0.90
N THR A 8 1.10 4.34 0.32
CA THR A 8 0.40 5.52 0.86
C THR A 8 1.34 6.72 1.02
N ASN A 9 2.62 6.51 1.36
CA ASN A 9 3.57 7.60 1.48
C ASN A 9 3.80 8.32 0.15
N CYS A 10 3.71 7.62 -0.99
CA CYS A 10 3.75 8.26 -2.31
C CYS A 10 2.56 9.21 -2.50
N VAL A 11 1.37 8.83 -2.06
CA VAL A 11 0.17 9.69 -2.15
C VAL A 11 0.32 10.90 -1.25
N ILE A 12 0.79 10.71 -0.01
CA ILE A 12 1.07 11.80 0.92
C ILE A 12 2.10 12.76 0.32
N ASP A 13 3.18 12.23 -0.28
CA ASP A 13 4.22 13.07 -0.87
C ASP A 13 3.68 13.93 -2.03
N LEU A 14 2.74 13.42 -2.83
CA LEU A 14 2.03 14.23 -3.82
C LEU A 14 1.12 15.30 -3.18
N GLU A 15 0.39 14.95 -2.13
CA GLU A 15 -0.54 15.85 -1.43
C GLU A 15 0.13 17.03 -0.73
N GLU A 16 1.32 16.82 -0.18
CA GLU A 16 2.08 17.88 0.49
C GLU A 16 3.25 18.42 -0.32
N ASP A 17 3.36 18.02 -1.59
CA ASP A 17 4.45 18.42 -2.48
C ASP A 17 5.84 18.20 -1.86
N ARG A 18 6.03 17.03 -1.25
CA ARG A 18 7.29 16.64 -0.57
C ARG A 18 8.37 16.27 -1.58
N ALA A 19 9.57 15.99 -1.08
CA ALA A 19 10.77 15.74 -1.88
C ALA A 19 10.60 14.72 -3.03
N TYR A 20 9.81 13.66 -2.85
CA TYR A 20 9.60 12.64 -3.88
C TYR A 20 8.43 12.93 -4.83
N ALA A 21 7.66 14.00 -4.63
CA ALA A 21 6.49 14.32 -5.46
C ALA A 21 6.86 14.41 -6.95
N GLN A 22 8.02 15.00 -7.27
CA GLN A 22 8.48 15.14 -8.64
C GLN A 22 8.75 13.78 -9.31
N ASP A 23 9.39 12.84 -8.61
CA ASP A 23 9.67 11.50 -9.14
C ASP A 23 8.38 10.70 -9.33
N ILE A 24 7.44 10.82 -8.40
CA ILE A 24 6.12 10.16 -8.51
C ILE A 24 5.35 10.72 -9.71
N ARG A 25 5.34 12.05 -9.92
CA ARG A 25 4.73 12.66 -11.12
C ARG A 25 5.40 12.20 -12.42
N ARG A 26 6.66 11.80 -12.39
CA ARG A 26 7.34 11.21 -13.57
C ARG A 26 6.90 9.77 -13.82
N LEU A 27 6.70 8.97 -12.76
CA LEU A 27 6.10 7.63 -12.87
C LEU A 27 4.68 7.70 -13.45
N VAL A 28 3.87 8.67 -13.00
CA VAL A 28 2.51 8.89 -13.55
C VAL A 28 2.56 9.20 -15.04
N ARG A 29 3.42 10.14 -15.46
CA ARG A 29 3.60 10.45 -16.89
C ARG A 29 4.06 9.25 -17.70
N ALA A 30 4.95 8.42 -17.14
CA ALA A 30 5.39 7.19 -17.80
C ALA A 30 4.24 6.18 -17.95
N ASN A 31 3.33 6.09 -16.98
CA ASN A 31 2.11 5.28 -17.07
C ASN A 31 1.17 5.80 -18.15
N GLU A 32 0.94 7.11 -18.21
CA GLU A 32 0.10 7.74 -19.25
C GLU A 32 0.65 7.54 -20.66
N GLN A 33 1.98 7.43 -20.80
CA GLN A 33 2.66 7.12 -22.05
C GLN A 33 2.70 5.61 -22.37
N GLY A 34 2.17 4.74 -21.50
CA GLY A 34 2.18 3.29 -21.68
C GLY A 34 3.55 2.64 -21.52
N LEU A 35 4.54 3.33 -20.93
CA LEU A 35 5.89 2.80 -20.70
C LEU A 35 5.93 1.82 -19.52
N ILE A 36 5.07 2.06 -18.53
CA ILE A 36 4.87 1.22 -17.35
C ILE A 36 3.38 1.08 -17.06
N SER A 37 3.01 0.10 -16.24
CA SER A 37 1.71 0.09 -15.57
C SER A 37 1.92 0.58 -14.14
N LEU A 38 1.13 1.55 -13.70
CA LEU A 38 1.16 2.07 -12.33
C LEU A 38 -0.16 1.71 -11.64
N ALA A 39 -0.07 1.29 -10.39
CA ALA A 39 -1.22 0.91 -9.59
C ALA A 39 -1.11 1.43 -8.15
N ILE A 40 -2.26 1.50 -7.47
CA ILE A 40 -2.38 1.87 -6.07
C ILE A 40 -3.40 0.94 -5.39
N PRO A 41 -3.07 0.27 -4.28
CA PRO A 41 -4.05 -0.52 -3.55
C PRO A 41 -5.13 0.35 -2.90
N ALA A 42 -6.37 -0.11 -2.90
CA ALA A 42 -7.47 0.65 -2.31
C ALA A 42 -7.35 0.83 -0.79
N ILE A 43 -6.53 0.03 -0.11
CA ILE A 43 -6.30 0.14 1.35
C ILE A 43 -5.63 1.48 1.74
N VAL A 44 -5.03 2.20 0.79
CA VAL A 44 -4.55 3.60 1.00
C VAL A 44 -5.66 4.52 1.50
N ALA A 45 -6.92 4.24 1.15
CA ALA A 45 -8.06 5.03 1.58
C ALA A 45 -8.40 4.89 3.07
N SER A 46 -7.95 3.79 3.69
CA SER A 46 -8.21 3.42 5.09
C SER A 46 -7.27 4.12 6.07
N GLU A 47 -6.20 4.75 5.57
CA GLU A 47 -5.31 5.58 6.37
C GLU A 47 -5.95 6.94 6.68
N ASN A 48 -5.71 7.44 7.91
CA ASN A 48 -6.24 8.73 8.33
C ASN A 48 -5.82 9.82 7.35
N GLN A 49 -6.80 10.51 6.79
CA GLN A 49 -6.54 11.74 6.06
C GLN A 49 -5.99 12.80 7.03
N LYS A 50 -5.30 13.83 6.51
CA LYS A 50 -4.77 14.95 7.31
C LYS A 50 -5.78 15.60 8.27
N ASN A 51 -7.07 15.53 7.94
CA ASN A 51 -8.16 16.10 8.76
C ASN A 51 -8.79 15.10 9.74
N GLY A 52 -8.21 13.90 9.90
CA GLY A 52 -8.74 12.84 10.76
C GLY A 52 -10.05 12.21 10.25
N LYS A 53 -10.57 12.64 9.10
CA LYS A 53 -11.76 12.07 8.47
C LYS A 53 -11.36 10.90 7.58
N LEU A 54 -12.08 9.78 7.70
CA LEU A 54 -12.00 8.68 6.75
C LEU A 54 -12.75 9.04 5.47
N LEU A 55 -12.29 8.54 4.33
CA LEU A 55 -13.06 8.63 3.08
C LEU A 55 -14.25 7.68 3.19
N GLU A 56 -15.47 8.22 3.14
CA GLU A 56 -16.71 7.51 3.45
C GLU A 56 -17.12 6.52 2.36
N ASN A 57 -16.62 6.69 1.14
CA ASN A 57 -16.90 5.78 0.03
C ASN A 57 -15.80 5.78 -1.04
N PHE A 58 -15.86 4.77 -1.91
CA PHE A 58 -14.89 4.56 -2.97
C PHE A 58 -14.83 5.71 -4.00
N LYS A 59 -15.96 6.39 -4.24
CA LYS A 59 -16.00 7.53 -5.17
C LYS A 59 -15.15 8.69 -4.68
N GLN A 60 -15.22 9.00 -3.38
CA GLN A 60 -14.36 10.03 -2.76
C GLN A 60 -12.88 9.66 -2.88
N PHE A 61 -12.53 8.37 -2.79
CA PHE A 61 -11.16 7.92 -3.03
C PHE A 61 -10.74 8.15 -4.48
N GLN A 62 -11.58 7.81 -5.46
CA GLN A 62 -11.30 8.09 -6.87
C GLN A 62 -11.16 9.59 -7.15
N ASP A 63 -12.02 10.42 -6.55
CA ASP A 63 -11.95 11.88 -6.69
C ASP A 63 -10.65 12.44 -6.10
N ARG A 64 -10.23 11.93 -4.94
CA ARG A 64 -8.93 12.26 -4.34
C ARG A 64 -7.78 11.90 -5.28
N LEU A 65 -7.78 10.71 -5.86
CA LEU A 65 -6.75 10.30 -6.82
C LEU A 65 -6.75 11.20 -8.06
N ALA A 66 -7.93 11.56 -8.59
CA ALA A 66 -8.05 12.44 -9.73
C ALA A 66 -7.46 13.84 -9.45
N LEU A 67 -7.71 14.41 -8.27
CA LEU A 67 -7.13 15.70 -7.85
C LEU A 67 -5.59 15.67 -7.79
N LEU A 68 -5.00 14.50 -7.54
CA LEU A 68 -3.56 14.30 -7.48
C LEU A 68 -2.95 13.91 -8.84
N GLY A 69 -3.76 13.87 -9.91
CA GLY A 69 -3.32 13.43 -11.24
C GLY A 69 -3.14 11.92 -11.35
N LEU A 70 -3.72 11.13 -10.46
CA LEU A 70 -3.64 9.66 -10.43
C LEU A 70 -4.88 8.99 -11.05
N SER A 71 -5.64 9.70 -11.88
CA SER A 71 -6.86 9.18 -12.51
C SER A 71 -6.59 8.02 -13.48
N SER A 72 -5.39 7.94 -14.04
CA SER A 72 -4.94 6.89 -14.97
C SER A 72 -4.34 5.66 -14.27
N VAL A 73 -4.26 5.68 -12.94
CA VAL A 73 -3.62 4.62 -12.14
C VAL A 73 -4.63 3.52 -11.82
N GLU A 74 -4.20 2.27 -11.98
CA GLU A 74 -5.02 1.10 -11.64
C GLU A 74 -5.24 1.00 -10.11
N ILE A 75 -6.48 0.75 -9.67
CA ILE A 75 -6.76 0.57 -8.24
C ILE A 75 -6.82 -0.92 -7.90
N LEU A 76 -5.83 -1.41 -7.14
CA LEU A 76 -5.76 -2.82 -6.73
C LEU A 76 -6.72 -3.12 -5.59
N ARG A 77 -7.39 -4.28 -5.66
CA ARG A 77 -8.30 -4.73 -4.61
C ARG A 77 -7.53 -5.43 -3.49
N PRO A 78 -7.62 -4.97 -2.23
CA PRO A 78 -7.05 -5.67 -1.08
C PRO A 78 -7.97 -6.79 -0.60
N ILE A 79 -7.49 -7.59 0.36
CA ILE A 79 -8.35 -8.46 1.17
C ILE A 79 -9.39 -7.60 1.90
N LEU A 80 -10.64 -8.10 1.96
CA LEU A 80 -11.70 -7.52 2.77
C LEU A 80 -11.36 -7.62 4.26
N TYR A 81 -11.22 -6.48 4.91
CA TYR A 81 -11.21 -6.34 6.36
C TYR A 81 -12.36 -5.42 6.78
N PHE A 82 -13.17 -5.88 7.74
CA PHE A 82 -14.26 -5.09 8.31
C PHE A 82 -13.72 -3.80 8.95
N ASP A 83 -14.41 -2.68 8.76
CA ASP A 83 -13.96 -1.31 9.13
C ASP A 83 -12.64 -0.83 8.53
N MET A 84 -12.13 -1.53 7.51
CA MET A 84 -10.93 -1.10 6.78
C MET A 84 -11.16 -1.02 5.27
N ALA A 85 -11.78 -2.02 4.65
CA ALA A 85 -11.94 -2.05 3.20
C ALA A 85 -13.31 -1.53 2.73
N TYR A 86 -13.38 -1.02 1.49
CA TYR A 86 -14.65 -0.78 0.82
C TYR A 86 -15.24 -2.11 0.35
N TRP A 87 -16.45 -2.43 0.80
CA TRP A 87 -17.13 -3.70 0.52
C TRP A 87 -17.21 -4.04 -0.97
N ASP A 88 -17.52 -3.06 -1.82
CA ASP A 88 -17.63 -3.26 -3.27
C ASP A 88 -16.27 -3.30 -3.99
N TRP A 89 -15.17 -3.08 -3.28
CA TRP A 89 -13.83 -2.98 -3.85
C TRP A 89 -12.76 -3.74 -3.04
N CYS A 90 -13.07 -5.00 -2.73
CA CYS A 90 -12.19 -5.89 -1.98
C CYS A 90 -12.33 -7.35 -2.45
N LEU A 91 -11.51 -8.23 -1.88
CA LEU A 91 -11.51 -9.67 -2.16
C LEU A 91 -11.88 -10.45 -0.90
N TRP A 92 -12.75 -11.45 -1.05
CA TRP A 92 -12.99 -12.44 0.00
C TRP A 92 -11.75 -13.31 0.17
N ALA A 93 -11.23 -13.36 1.39
CA ALA A 93 -9.99 -14.07 1.68
C ALA A 93 -10.19 -15.59 1.64
N GLY A 94 -9.35 -16.28 0.86
CA GLY A 94 -9.12 -17.72 1.02
C GLY A 94 -7.87 -18.00 1.87
N ASP A 95 -7.63 -19.29 2.18
CA ASP A 95 -6.51 -19.70 3.04
C ASP A 95 -5.14 -19.24 2.52
N GLU A 96 -4.92 -19.32 1.21
CA GLU A 96 -3.67 -18.86 0.57
C GLU A 96 -3.46 -17.34 0.78
N MET A 97 -4.52 -16.55 0.60
CA MET A 97 -4.48 -15.10 0.78
C MET A 97 -4.11 -14.74 2.22
N ILE A 98 -4.72 -15.42 3.19
CA ILE A 98 -4.45 -15.24 4.62
C ILE A 98 -3.02 -15.72 4.96
N GLY A 99 -2.56 -16.81 4.35
CA GLY A 99 -1.20 -17.33 4.54
C GLY A 99 -0.13 -16.34 4.09
N LEU A 100 -0.31 -15.73 2.91
CA LEU A 100 0.57 -14.68 2.42
C LEU A 100 0.54 -13.45 3.33
N GLU A 101 -0.66 -13.02 3.73
CA GLU A 101 -0.82 -11.87 4.65
C GLU A 101 -0.08 -12.08 5.97
N LYS A 102 -0.22 -13.25 6.59
CA LYS A 102 0.50 -13.62 7.82
C LYS A 102 2.01 -13.62 7.63
N SER A 103 2.48 -14.15 6.50
CA SER A 103 3.91 -14.21 6.19
C SER A 103 4.51 -12.81 6.07
N ILE A 104 3.80 -11.90 5.38
CA ILE A 104 4.19 -10.49 5.28
C ILE A 104 4.18 -9.82 6.66
N HIS A 105 3.11 -10.01 7.44
CA HIS A 105 2.98 -9.44 8.79
C HIS A 105 4.15 -9.86 9.69
N GLN A 106 4.53 -11.13 9.68
CA GLN A 106 5.65 -11.64 10.48
C GLN A 106 6.99 -10.99 10.12
N VAL A 107 7.18 -10.59 8.86
CA VAL A 107 8.38 -9.88 8.44
C VAL A 107 8.34 -8.41 8.86
N ILE A 108 7.21 -7.72 8.61
CA ILE A 108 7.12 -6.27 8.84
C ILE A 108 6.97 -5.95 10.34
N PHE A 109 6.12 -6.70 11.05
CA PHE A 109 5.75 -6.48 12.45
C PHE A 109 5.77 -7.78 13.28
N PRO A 110 6.93 -8.43 13.46
CA PRO A 110 7.04 -9.71 14.17
C PRO A 110 6.56 -9.67 15.63
N GLU A 111 6.65 -8.52 16.28
CA GLU A 111 6.31 -8.31 17.69
C GLU A 111 4.88 -7.77 17.89
N ARG A 112 4.09 -7.65 16.81
CA ARG A 112 2.71 -7.17 16.88
C ARG A 112 1.75 -8.31 16.59
N GLU A 113 0.63 -8.33 17.29
CA GLU A 113 -0.39 -9.34 17.07
C GLU A 113 -1.07 -9.17 15.71
N PHE A 114 -1.24 -10.29 15.01
CA PHE A 114 -1.85 -10.31 13.68
C PHE A 114 -3.35 -10.00 13.71
N LEU A 115 -4.07 -10.53 14.70
CA LEU A 115 -5.50 -10.29 14.90
C LEU A 115 -5.71 -9.08 15.81
N TYR A 116 -6.68 -8.23 15.48
CA TYR A 116 -6.99 -7.05 16.29
C TYR A 116 -7.40 -7.41 17.72
N LYS A 117 -8.20 -8.47 17.89
CA LYS A 117 -8.61 -8.95 19.21
C LYS A 117 -7.41 -9.30 20.09
N ASP A 118 -6.41 -9.96 19.53
CA ASP A 118 -5.21 -10.37 20.25
C ASP A 118 -4.36 -9.13 20.60
N TYR A 119 -4.23 -8.19 19.66
CA TYR A 119 -3.60 -6.89 19.91
C TYR A 119 -4.28 -6.14 21.06
N CYS A 120 -5.61 -6.13 21.10
CA CYS A 120 -6.39 -5.50 22.16
C CYS A 120 -6.08 -6.11 23.53
N VAL A 121 -6.03 -7.45 23.62
CA VAL A 121 -5.70 -8.16 24.85
C VAL A 121 -4.28 -7.84 25.30
N ALA A 122 -3.30 -7.92 24.39
CA ALA A 122 -1.89 -7.67 24.70
C ALA A 122 -1.62 -6.23 25.17
N ASN A 123 -2.40 -5.26 24.70
CA ASN A 123 -2.23 -3.84 25.01
C ASN A 123 -3.23 -3.31 26.05
N GLY A 124 -4.10 -4.16 26.61
CA GLY A 124 -5.09 -3.76 27.61
C GLY A 124 -6.12 -2.73 27.11
N ILE A 125 -6.44 -2.75 25.81
CA ILE A 125 -7.43 -1.85 25.20
C ILE A 125 -8.73 -2.59 24.86
N ALA A 126 -9.84 -1.86 24.84
CA ALA A 126 -11.12 -2.43 24.45
C ALA A 126 -11.13 -2.79 22.95
N SER A 127 -11.65 -3.97 22.61
CA SER A 127 -11.91 -4.36 21.22
C SER A 127 -13.16 -3.65 20.72
N SER A 128 -13.00 -2.40 20.28
CA SER A 128 -14.07 -1.53 19.81
C SER A 128 -13.75 -0.89 18.46
N ILE A 129 -14.78 -0.30 17.85
CA ILE A 129 -14.69 0.60 16.71
C ILE A 129 -14.76 2.04 17.26
N PRO A 130 -13.92 2.98 16.78
CA PRO A 130 -12.90 2.81 15.74
C PRO A 130 -11.73 1.93 16.20
N LEU A 131 -11.10 1.25 15.25
CA LEU A 131 -9.91 0.42 15.48
C LEU A 131 -8.74 1.29 15.99
N ASP A 132 -7.89 0.71 16.85
CA ASP A 132 -6.66 1.36 17.28
C ASP A 132 -5.80 1.76 16.08
N THR A 133 -5.35 3.02 16.07
CA THR A 133 -4.66 3.60 14.92
C THR A 133 -3.33 2.91 14.64
N LYS A 134 -2.61 2.44 15.68
CA LYS A 134 -1.31 1.77 15.47
C LYS A 134 -1.51 0.40 14.83
N TRP A 135 -2.45 -0.40 15.33
CA TRP A 135 -2.76 -1.69 14.72
C TRP A 135 -3.24 -1.52 13.29
N ARG A 136 -4.18 -0.59 13.06
CA ARG A 136 -4.74 -0.33 11.74
C ARG A 136 -3.66 0.10 10.73
N ASN A 137 -2.76 1.01 11.10
CA ASN A 137 -1.69 1.44 10.19
C ASN A 137 -0.75 0.28 9.81
N ALA A 138 -0.35 -0.57 10.77
CA ALA A 138 0.43 -1.76 10.44
C ALA A 138 -0.31 -2.71 9.52
N LYS A 139 -1.62 -2.88 9.75
CA LYS A 139 -2.45 -3.74 8.92
C LYS A 139 -2.57 -3.17 7.50
N CYS A 140 -2.68 -1.85 7.34
CA CYS A 140 -2.60 -1.19 6.03
C CYS A 140 -1.26 -1.48 5.35
N ASP A 141 -0.13 -1.30 6.03
CA ASP A 141 1.20 -1.59 5.47
C ASP A 141 1.32 -3.04 4.96
N VAL A 142 0.84 -4.00 5.75
CA VAL A 142 0.80 -5.41 5.34
C VAL A 142 -0.08 -5.62 4.11
N LEU A 143 -1.29 -5.05 4.09
CA LEU A 143 -2.25 -5.21 3.00
C LEU A 143 -1.82 -4.49 1.71
N MET A 144 -1.03 -3.42 1.83
CA MET A 144 -0.43 -2.72 0.69
C MET A 144 0.52 -3.63 -0.06
N LEU A 145 1.48 -4.22 0.65
CA LEU A 145 2.43 -5.14 0.05
C LEU A 145 1.78 -6.46 -0.37
N TRP A 146 0.79 -6.94 0.40
CA TRP A 146 -0.01 -8.09 0.01
C TRP A 146 -0.67 -7.86 -1.35
N SER A 147 -1.30 -6.69 -1.56
CA SER A 147 -1.94 -6.36 -2.83
C SER A 147 -0.93 -6.30 -3.97
N HIS A 148 0.26 -5.75 -3.71
CA HIS A 148 1.34 -5.74 -4.68
C HIS A 148 1.73 -7.17 -5.14
N ILE A 149 1.98 -8.08 -4.18
CA ILE A 149 2.39 -9.45 -4.46
C ILE A 149 1.24 -10.25 -5.13
N TRP A 150 0.04 -10.17 -4.56
CA TRP A 150 -1.12 -10.91 -5.03
C TRP A 150 -1.49 -10.57 -6.48
N HIS A 151 -1.38 -9.29 -6.85
CA HIS A 151 -1.64 -8.81 -8.21
C HIS A 151 -0.41 -8.91 -9.14
N GLN A 152 0.62 -9.65 -8.73
CA GLN A 152 1.82 -9.96 -9.53
C GLN A 152 2.46 -8.71 -10.15
N ARG A 153 2.71 -7.72 -9.29
CA ARG A 153 3.37 -6.47 -9.64
C ARG A 153 4.89 -6.65 -9.49
N ASP A 154 5.67 -5.82 -10.17
CA ASP A 154 7.13 -5.99 -10.29
C ASP A 154 7.92 -5.09 -9.33
N VAL A 155 7.45 -3.85 -9.10
CA VAL A 155 8.14 -2.84 -8.31
C VAL A 155 7.20 -2.21 -7.27
N PHE A 156 7.45 -2.45 -5.99
CA PHE A 156 6.80 -1.77 -4.88
C PHE A 156 7.55 -0.48 -4.56
N VAL A 157 6.86 0.66 -4.70
CA VAL A 157 7.44 1.99 -4.52
C VAL A 157 7.04 2.53 -3.16
N SER A 158 8.02 2.71 -2.28
CA SER A 158 7.79 3.20 -0.92
C SER A 158 9.00 3.98 -0.40
N ARG A 159 8.78 4.87 0.55
CA ARG A 159 9.84 5.51 1.35
C ARG A 159 9.83 5.10 2.81
N ASP A 160 9.04 4.09 3.20
CA ASP A 160 9.06 3.61 4.59
C ASP A 160 10.25 2.68 4.81
N ASP A 161 11.30 3.25 5.43
CA ASP A 161 12.53 2.54 5.73
C ASP A 161 12.35 1.39 6.71
N LYS A 162 11.49 1.60 7.71
CA LYS A 162 11.30 0.65 8.82
C LYS A 162 10.47 -0.54 8.40
N ALA A 163 9.50 -0.32 7.52
CA ALA A 163 8.63 -1.37 7.01
C ALA A 163 9.32 -2.16 5.88
N TYR A 164 9.88 -1.48 4.87
CA TYR A 164 10.22 -2.14 3.61
C TYR A 164 11.71 -2.09 3.20
N HIS A 165 12.49 -1.09 3.63
CA HIS A 165 13.88 -0.95 3.15
C HIS A 165 14.98 -1.49 4.07
N SER A 166 14.68 -1.87 5.31
CA SER A 166 15.70 -2.52 6.14
C SER A 166 16.23 -3.79 5.46
N ASN A 167 17.55 -3.98 5.40
CA ASN A 167 18.17 -5.04 4.58
C ASN A 167 17.60 -6.45 4.86
N THR A 168 17.34 -6.76 6.13
CA THR A 168 16.78 -8.04 6.55
C THR A 168 15.33 -8.21 6.11
N LYS A 169 14.47 -7.20 6.36
CA LYS A 169 13.07 -7.25 5.93
C LYS A 169 12.94 -7.23 4.42
N LYS A 170 13.64 -6.32 3.72
CA LYS A 170 13.60 -6.20 2.25
C LYS A 170 13.89 -7.54 1.60
N SER A 171 14.96 -8.23 2.01
CA SER A 171 15.32 -9.53 1.46
C SER A 171 14.24 -10.60 1.72
N ALA A 172 13.67 -10.62 2.93
CA ALA A 172 12.59 -11.55 3.26
C ALA A 172 11.30 -11.25 2.48
N LEU A 173 10.95 -9.98 2.28
CA LEU A 173 9.78 -9.57 1.49
C LEU A 173 9.96 -9.91 0.00
N VAL A 174 11.16 -9.72 -0.56
CA VAL A 174 11.49 -10.15 -1.93
C VAL A 174 11.34 -11.67 -2.07
N ALA A 175 11.77 -12.45 -1.08
CA ALA A 175 11.58 -13.90 -1.07
C ALA A 175 10.09 -14.32 -1.00
N LEU A 176 9.22 -13.47 -0.46
CA LEU A 176 7.75 -13.66 -0.47
C LEU A 176 7.09 -13.23 -1.79
N GLY A 177 7.85 -12.70 -2.75
CA GLY A 177 7.35 -12.32 -4.08
C GLY A 177 7.19 -10.82 -4.29
N ALA A 178 7.74 -9.95 -3.43
CA ALA A 178 7.66 -8.50 -3.59
C ALA A 178 8.42 -7.93 -4.81
N GLY A 179 9.10 -8.77 -5.60
CA GLY A 179 9.89 -8.34 -6.75
C GLY A 179 10.99 -7.36 -6.34
N ARG A 180 10.82 -6.08 -6.69
CA ARG A 180 11.72 -5.00 -6.27
C ARG A 180 10.99 -4.07 -5.31
N ILE A 181 11.66 -3.67 -4.23
CA ILE A 181 11.20 -2.61 -3.34
C ILE A 181 12.13 -1.42 -3.54
N GLU A 182 11.62 -0.29 -4.01
CA GLU A 182 12.43 0.85 -4.43
C GLU A 182 11.88 2.17 -3.87
N TYR A 183 12.78 3.11 -3.61
CA TYR A 183 12.39 4.51 -3.40
C TYR A 183 11.86 5.11 -4.71
N PRO A 184 11.01 6.14 -4.67
CA PRO A 184 10.52 6.82 -5.88
C PRO A 184 11.65 7.25 -6.83
N SER A 185 12.74 7.81 -6.29
CA SER A 185 13.91 8.25 -7.05
C SER A 185 14.67 7.12 -7.74
N THR A 186 14.64 5.91 -7.17
CA THR A 186 15.26 4.71 -7.78
C THR A 186 14.30 4.03 -8.74
N ALA A 187 13.00 4.01 -8.42
CA ALA A 187 11.95 3.44 -9.25
C ALA A 187 11.86 4.12 -10.62
N ILE A 188 12.02 5.45 -10.69
CA ILE A 188 11.97 6.18 -11.96
C ILE A 188 13.11 5.80 -12.92
N ALA A 189 14.27 5.39 -12.39
CA ALA A 189 15.40 4.92 -13.22
C ALA A 189 15.11 3.57 -13.91
N LEU A 190 14.04 2.87 -13.51
CA LEU A 190 13.60 1.60 -14.10
C LEU A 190 12.63 1.77 -15.25
N VAL A 191 12.12 2.99 -15.48
CA VAL A 191 11.24 3.29 -16.60
C VAL A 191 12.04 3.18 -17.90
N PRO A 192 11.58 2.38 -18.88
CA PRO A 192 12.23 2.30 -20.18
C PRO A 192 12.29 3.67 -20.86
N THR A 193 13.44 4.00 -21.47
CA THR A 193 13.55 5.18 -22.33
C THR A 193 12.81 4.90 -23.64
N SER A 194 11.91 5.81 -24.06
CA SER A 194 11.33 5.76 -25.40
C SER A 194 12.44 5.84 -26.44
N SER A 195 12.64 4.75 -27.20
CA SER A 195 13.51 4.70 -28.37
C SER A 195 12.90 5.40 -29.56
#